data_AF-A0A2A4TSF2-F1
#
_entry.id   AF-A0A2A4TSF2-F1
#
_cell.length_a   1.000
_cell.length_b   1.000
_cell.length_c   1.000
_cell.angle_alpha   90.00
_cell.angle_beta   90.00
_cell.angle_gamma   90.00
#
_symmetry.space_group_name_H-M   'P 1'
#
loop_
_entity.id
_entity.type
_entity.pdbx_description
1 polymer ?
#
loop_
_entity_poly.entity_id
_entity_poly.type
_entity_poly.pdbx_seq_one_letter_code
_entity_poly.pdbx_strand_id
1 'polypeptide(L)'
;MGATELKDKLIQLINSADENYLRALYDFTEQKKKEENSEIVAYTVQGEPLTKERYIKKIKDTESAMDNGQFITSEELKKRMSSW
;
A
#
# COMPACT_ATOMS: atom_id res chain seq x y z
N MET A 1 5.21 23.41 15.54
CA MET A 1 3.84 22.88 15.69
C MET A 1 3.92 21.38 15.82
N GLY A 2 3.34 20.81 16.87
CA GLY A 2 3.24 19.36 17.03
C GLY A 2 2.18 18.74 16.12
N ALA A 3 2.23 17.42 15.93
CA ALA A 3 1.27 16.69 15.09
C ALA A 3 -0.19 16.89 15.57
N THR A 4 -0.41 16.97 16.89
CA THR A 4 -1.72 17.21 17.50
C THR A 4 -2.27 18.60 17.17
N GLU A 5 -1.46 19.64 17.34
CA GLU A 5 -1.87 21.03 17.05
C GLU A 5 -2.18 21.24 15.57
N LEU A 6 -1.47 20.53 14.68
CA LEU A 6 -1.71 20.58 13.25
C LEU A 6 -3.06 19.94 12.91
N LYS A 7 -3.37 18.78 13.51
CA LYS A 7 -4.63 18.06 13.33
C LYS A 7 -5.83 18.91 13.75
N ASP A 8 -5.74 19.55 14.92
CA ASP A 8 -6.84 20.38 15.44
C ASP A 8 -7.14 21.57 14.53
N LYS A 9 -6.11 22.26 14.04
CA LYS A 9 -6.28 23.36 13.07
C LYS A 9 -6.86 22.90 11.74
N LEU A 10 -6.46 21.73 11.23
CA LEU A 10 -7.00 21.14 10.01
C LEU A 10 -8.50 20.84 10.14
N ILE A 11 -8.92 20.25 11.26
CA ILE A 11 -10.33 19.97 11.53
C ILE A 11 -11.14 21.26 11.57
N GLN A 12 -10.62 22.31 12.21
CA GLN A 12 -11.28 23.62 12.23
C GLN A 12 -11.44 24.22 10.83
N LEU A 13 -10.40 24.13 9.99
CA LEU A 13 -10.46 24.59 8.59
C LEU A 13 -11.47 23.80 7.76
N ILE A 14 -11.53 22.48 7.93
CA ILE A 14 -12.49 21.63 7.22
C ILE A 14 -13.93 21.98 7.60
N ASN A 15 -14.18 22.24 8.89
CA ASN A 15 -15.53 22.53 9.39
C ASN A 15 -16.08 23.89 8.93
N SER A 16 -15.22 24.83 8.50
CA SER A 16 -15.60 26.16 8.04
C SER A 16 -15.38 26.39 6.54
N ALA A 17 -14.83 25.41 5.83
CA ALA A 17 -14.49 25.52 4.41
C ALA A 17 -15.71 25.35 3.49
N ASP A 18 -15.62 25.99 2.32
CA ASP A 18 -16.56 25.79 1.22
C ASP A 18 -16.24 24.53 0.40
N GLU A 19 -17.20 24.11 -0.43
CA GLU A 19 -17.10 22.90 -1.25
C GLU A 19 -15.87 22.91 -2.18
N ASN A 20 -15.54 24.07 -2.76
CA ASN A 20 -14.41 24.18 -3.70
C ASN A 20 -13.08 23.94 -2.99
N TYR A 21 -12.92 24.51 -1.79
CA TYR A 21 -11.75 24.29 -0.96
C TYR A 21 -11.65 22.83 -0.50
N LEU A 22 -12.76 22.24 -0.04
CA LEU A 22 -12.79 20.83 0.36
C LEU A 22 -12.43 19.89 -0.81
N ARG A 23 -12.90 20.20 -2.01
CA ARG A 23 -12.59 19.43 -3.21
C ARG A 23 -11.11 19.53 -3.59
N ALA A 24 -10.54 20.73 -3.56
CA ALA A 24 -9.11 20.92 -3.81
C ALA A 24 -8.24 20.18 -2.78
N LEU A 25 -8.64 20.20 -1.50
CA LEU A 25 -7.95 19.46 -0.44
C LEU A 25 -8.05 17.95 -0.66
N TYR A 26 -9.24 17.44 -1.02
CA TYR A 26 -9.43 16.04 -1.36
C TYR A 26 -8.53 15.60 -2.52
N ASP A 27 -8.56 16.33 -3.63
CA ASP A 27 -7.76 16.05 -4.82
C ASP A 27 -6.26 16.04 -4.50
N PHE A 28 -5.79 17.00 -3.69
CA PHE A 28 -4.40 17.03 -3.22
C PHE A 28 -4.05 15.80 -2.38
N THR A 29 -4.92 15.39 -1.45
CA THR A 29 -4.66 14.21 -0.61
C THR A 29 -4.65 12.92 -1.43
N GLU A 30 -5.55 12.78 -2.40
CA GLU A 30 -5.59 11.62 -3.29
C GLU A 30 -4.36 11.57 -4.21
N GLN A 31 -3.93 12.73 -4.72
CA GLN A 31 -2.68 12.81 -5.46
C GLN A 31 -1.49 12.36 -4.60
N LYS A 32 -1.39 12.83 -3.35
CA LYS A 32 -0.30 12.44 -2.44
C LYS A 32 -0.30 10.96 -2.13
N LYS A 33 -1.47 10.36 -1.88
CA LYS A 33 -1.59 8.91 -1.70
C LYS A 33 -1.17 8.16 -2.96
N LYS A 34 -1.55 8.65 -4.15
CA LYS A 34 -1.18 8.02 -5.43
C LYS A 34 0.33 8.07 -5.66
N GLU A 35 0.98 9.20 -5.37
CA GLU A 35 2.44 9.35 -5.39
C GLU A 35 3.10 8.31 -4.47
N GLU A 36 2.66 8.22 -3.22
CA GLU A 36 3.17 7.25 -2.24
C GLU A 36 2.95 5.80 -2.66
N ASN A 37 1.78 5.48 -3.21
CA ASN A 37 1.45 4.12 -3.68
C ASN A 37 2.21 3.72 -4.94
N SER A 38 2.60 4.69 -5.76
CA SER A 38 3.40 4.49 -6.98
C SER A 38 4.90 4.38 -6.73
N GLU A 39 5.35 4.67 -5.50
CA GLU A 39 6.75 4.54 -5.11
C GLU A 39 7.24 3.10 -5.31
N ILE A 40 8.38 2.94 -5.98
CA ILE A 40 9.03 1.64 -6.18
C ILE A 40 9.77 1.28 -4.90
N VAL A 41 9.35 0.20 -4.25
CA VAL A 41 9.90 -0.25 -2.94
C VAL A 41 10.75 -1.51 -3.04
N ALA A 42 10.65 -2.26 -4.14
CA ALA A 42 11.41 -3.49 -4.36
C ALA A 42 11.50 -3.82 -5.86
N TYR A 43 12.25 -4.88 -6.19
CA TYR A 43 12.32 -5.46 -7.53
C TYR A 43 12.07 -6.97 -7.47
N THR A 44 11.50 -7.53 -8.54
CA THR A 44 11.35 -8.99 -8.70
C THR A 44 12.70 -9.64 -9.01
N VAL A 45 12.77 -10.98 -8.97
CA VAL A 45 13.98 -11.72 -9.37
C VAL A 45 14.33 -11.54 -10.85
N GLN A 46 13.34 -11.14 -11.67
CA GLN A 46 13.51 -10.74 -13.07
C GLN A 46 13.89 -9.25 -13.24
N GLY A 47 14.04 -8.50 -12.14
CA GLY A 47 14.39 -7.07 -12.17
C GLY A 47 13.23 -6.13 -12.44
N GLU A 48 11.98 -6.60 -12.36
CA GLU A 48 10.81 -5.74 -12.57
C GLU A 48 10.49 -4.93 -11.31
N PRO A 49 10.18 -3.62 -11.43
CA PRO A 49 9.88 -2.78 -10.28
C PRO A 49 8.55 -3.16 -9.61
N LEU A 50 8.56 -3.23 -8.28
CA LEU A 50 7.39 -3.43 -7.44
C LEU A 50 7.04 -2.12 -6.73
N THR A 51 5.86 -1.58 -7.04
CA THR A 51 5.31 -0.43 -6.33
C THR A 51 4.84 -0.82 -4.93
N LYS A 52 4.77 0.15 -4.02
CA LYS A 52 4.28 -0.03 -2.65
C LYS A 52 2.91 -0.70 -2.61
N GLU A 53 1.99 -0.24 -3.46
CA GLU A 53 0.65 -0.83 -3.57
C GLU A 53 0.70 -2.31 -3.97
N ARG A 54 1.46 -2.65 -5.03
CA ARG A 54 1.60 -4.04 -5.50
C ARG A 54 2.26 -4.93 -4.46
N TYR A 55 3.25 -4.40 -3.74
CA TYR A 55 3.94 -5.11 -2.68
C TYR A 55 3.02 -5.46 -1.52
N ILE A 56 2.25 -4.47 -1.02
CA ILE A 56 1.25 -4.69 0.04
C ILE A 56 0.17 -5.67 -0.41
N LYS A 57 -0.31 -5.55 -1.66
CA LYS A 57 -1.29 -6.49 -2.21
C LYS A 57 -0.75 -7.93 -2.18
N LYS A 58 0.49 -8.14 -2.62
CA LYS A 58 1.13 -9.46 -2.63
C LYS A 58 1.23 -10.08 -1.23
N ILE A 59 1.52 -9.27 -0.20
CA ILE A 59 1.53 -9.73 1.19
C ILE A 59 0.13 -10.21 1.59
N LYS A 60 -0.90 -9.39 1.37
CA LYS A 60 -2.30 -9.74 1.71
C LYS A 60 -2.80 -10.98 0.98
N ASP A 61 -2.45 -11.10 -0.30
CA ASP A 61 -2.79 -12.27 -1.11
C ASP A 61 -2.11 -13.53 -0.55
N THR A 62 -0.86 -13.41 -0.08
CA THR A 62 -0.10 -14.50 0.53
C THR A 62 -0.69 -14.91 1.88
N GLU A 63 -1.02 -13.94 2.75
CA GLU A 63 -1.69 -14.19 4.03
C GLU A 63 -3.03 -14.91 3.81
N SER A 64 -3.84 -14.43 2.86
CA SER A 64 -5.12 -15.05 2.51
C SER A 64 -4.93 -16.45 1.95
N ALA A 65 -3.90 -16.70 1.14
CA ALA A 65 -3.58 -18.03 0.63
C ALA A 65 -3.21 -18.98 1.78
N MET A 66 -2.41 -18.51 2.75
CA MET A 66 -2.05 -19.29 3.94
C MET A 66 -3.29 -19.64 4.78
N ASP A 67 -4.17 -18.68 5.04
CA ASP A 67 -5.43 -18.90 5.78
C ASP A 67 -6.35 -19.91 5.07
N ASN A 68 -6.34 -19.92 3.73
CA ASN A 68 -7.08 -20.88 2.91
C ASN A 68 -6.35 -22.24 2.73
N GLY A 69 -5.24 -22.46 3.44
CA GLY A 69 -4.49 -23.71 3.36
C GLY A 69 -3.67 -23.89 2.08
N GLN A 70 -3.48 -22.84 1.27
CA GLN A 70 -2.68 -22.85 0.05
C GLN A 70 -1.20 -22.64 0.36
N PHE A 71 -0.62 -23.53 1.16
CA PHE A 71 0.81 -23.60 1.43
C PHE A 71 1.40 -24.90 0.89
N ILE A 72 2.72 -24.94 0.75
CA ILE A 72 3.44 -26.16 0.42
C ILE A 72 4.38 -26.51 1.57
N THR A 73 4.53 -27.80 1.81
CA THR A 73 5.51 -28.31 2.77
C THR A 73 6.92 -28.20 2.20
N SER A 74 7.92 -28.24 3.08
CA SER A 74 9.34 -28.26 2.67
C SER A 74 9.68 -29.43 1.75
N GLU A 75 8.98 -30.56 1.89
CA GLU A 75 9.18 -31.75 1.04
C GLU A 75 8.61 -31.54 -0.37
N GLU A 76 7.43 -30.93 -0.49
CA GLU A 76 6.86 -30.55 -1.78
C GLU A 76 7.70 -29.49 -2.48
N LEU A 77 8.25 -28.53 -1.73
CA LEU A 77 9.16 -27.53 -2.27
C LEU A 77 10.42 -28.20 -2.86
N LYS A 78 11.05 -29.14 -2.15
CA LYS A 78 12.20 -29.90 -2.68
C LYS A 78 11.88 -30.62 -3.99
N LYS A 79 10.72 -31.29 -4.07
CA LYS A 79 10.28 -31.96 -5.30
C LYS A 79 10.13 -31.00 -6.47
N ARG A 80 9.61 -29.79 -6.24
CA ARG A 80 9.47 -28.75 -7.28
C ARG A 80 10.82 -28.21 -7.73
N MET A 81 11.75 -27.97 -6.79
CA MET A 81 13.10 -27.48 -7.11
C MET A 81 13.88 -28.48 -7.97
N SER A 82 13.67 -29.78 -7.81
CA SER A 82 14.29 -30.80 -8.68
C SER A 82 13.83 -30.73 -10.15
N SER A 83 12.75 -29.99 -10.44
CA SER A 83 12.20 -29.82 -11.80
C SER A 83 12.46 -28.43 -12.41
N TRP A 84 13.17 -27.56 -11.68
CA TRP A 84 13.64 -26.25 -12.16
C TRP A 84 15.05 -26.37 -12.73
#